data_AF-K1LJG6-F1
#
_entry.id   AF-K1LJG6-F1
#
_cell.length_a   1.000
_cell.length_b   1.000
_cell.length_c   1.000
_cell.angle_alpha   90.00
_cell.angle_beta   90.00
_cell.angle_gamma   90.00
#
_symmetry.space_group_name_H-M   'P 1'
#
loop_
_entity.id
_entity.type
_entity.pdbx_description
1 polymer ?
#
loop_
_entity_poly.entity_id
_entity_poly.type
_entity_poly.pdbx_seq_one_letter_code
_entity_poly.pdbx_strand_id
1 'polypeptide(L)'
;MRKLWFLITAVFLSACDKPQTHLTSIESSLIAFWDFSEEIGEPRKSKSFKTAKSYSLLEGNGGIPMANEGPIEGTSAVIENERWFFIPRDSLGDLNIFGKDLEYLFQNGLFVKSSK
;
A
#
# COMPACT_ATOMS: atom_id res chain seq x y z
N MET A 1 -42.58 56.47 -2.28
CA MET A 1 -41.48 55.92 -1.46
C MET A 1 -41.08 54.57 -2.06
N ARG A 2 -39.80 54.38 -2.36
CA ARG A 2 -39.18 53.25 -3.08
C ARG A 2 -38.95 52.05 -2.15
N LYS A 3 -39.32 50.82 -2.56
CA LYS A 3 -38.71 49.51 -2.21
C LYS A 3 -39.22 48.53 -3.30
N LEU A 4 -38.51 47.97 -4.29
CA LEU A 4 -37.17 47.42 -4.49
C LEU A 4 -36.74 46.36 -3.47
N TRP A 5 -37.01 45.09 -3.78
CA TRP A 5 -36.22 43.93 -3.35
C TRP A 5 -36.56 42.72 -4.24
N PHE A 6 -35.80 42.51 -5.31
CA PHE A 6 -34.64 41.62 -5.44
C PHE A 6 -34.99 40.13 -5.57
N LEU A 7 -34.80 39.64 -6.80
CA LEU A 7 -34.72 38.23 -7.18
C LEU A 7 -33.76 37.48 -6.24
N ILE A 8 -34.25 36.39 -5.64
CA ILE A 8 -33.38 35.37 -5.04
C ILE A 8 -32.95 34.45 -6.17
N THR A 9 -31.74 34.66 -6.65
CA THR A 9 -31.01 33.78 -7.57
C THR A 9 -30.65 32.49 -6.82
N ALA A 10 -31.12 31.36 -7.34
CA ALA A 10 -30.73 30.04 -6.87
C ALA A 10 -29.26 29.80 -7.23
N VAL A 11 -28.38 29.97 -6.25
CA VAL A 11 -26.98 29.55 -6.37
C VAL A 11 -26.92 28.07 -6.00
N PHE A 12 -27.05 27.21 -7.02
CA PHE A 12 -26.63 25.81 -6.90
C PHE A 12 -25.11 25.76 -6.90
N LEU A 13 -24.50 25.99 -5.74
CA LEU A 13 -23.13 25.56 -5.48
C LEU A 13 -23.17 24.03 -5.34
N SER A 14 -23.05 23.33 -6.47
CA SER A 14 -22.66 21.92 -6.44
C SER A 14 -21.19 21.90 -6.01
N ALA A 15 -20.97 21.78 -4.71
CA ALA A 15 -19.68 21.41 -4.18
C ALA A 15 -19.38 20.01 -4.71
N CYS A 16 -18.48 19.94 -5.69
CA CYS A 16 -17.82 18.69 -6.04
C CYS A 16 -16.93 18.35 -4.84
N ASP A 17 -17.45 17.55 -3.92
CA ASP A 17 -16.66 16.94 -2.86
C ASP A 17 -15.59 16.09 -3.54
N LYS A 18 -14.38 16.67 -3.66
CA LYS A 18 -13.19 15.88 -3.96
C LYS A 18 -13.07 14.88 -2.81
N PRO A 19 -13.03 13.56 -3.07
CA PRO A 19 -12.78 12.59 -2.02
C PRO A 19 -11.36 12.83 -1.52
N GLN A 20 -11.25 13.57 -0.42
CA GLN A 20 -10.00 13.88 0.24
C GLN A 20 -10.03 13.18 1.60
N THR A 21 -8.88 12.63 1.99
CA THR A 21 -8.53 12.09 3.31
C THR A 21 -8.70 10.58 3.52
N HIS A 22 -7.68 9.80 3.09
CA HIS A 22 -7.24 8.59 3.83
C HIS A 22 -5.83 8.13 3.44
N LEU A 23 -5.36 8.44 2.22
CA LEU A 23 -4.09 7.92 1.67
C LEU A 23 -2.82 8.46 2.34
N THR A 24 -2.84 9.70 2.85
CA THR A 24 -1.68 10.34 3.50
C THR A 24 -1.22 9.64 4.78
N SER A 25 -2.12 8.91 5.46
CA SER A 25 -1.76 8.17 6.68
C SER A 25 -0.93 6.92 6.37
N ILE A 26 -1.24 6.23 5.28
CA ILE A 26 -0.58 4.97 4.88
C ILE A 26 0.88 5.24 4.49
N GLU A 27 1.14 6.29 3.71
CA GLU A 27 2.51 6.68 3.30
C GLU A 27 3.41 6.92 4.52
N SER A 28 2.85 7.49 5.58
CA SER A 28 3.58 7.77 6.81
C SER A 28 3.83 6.54 7.70
N SER A 29 3.27 5.37 7.41
CA SER A 29 3.48 4.16 8.24
C SER A 29 4.01 2.96 7.45
N LEU A 30 4.14 3.09 6.12
CA LEU A 30 4.61 2.03 5.25
C LEU A 30 6.12 1.79 5.40
N ILE A 31 6.48 0.62 5.94
CA ILE A 31 7.87 0.21 6.17
C ILE A 31 8.54 -0.26 4.87
N ALA A 32 7.78 -0.92 3.99
CA ALA A 32 8.28 -1.47 2.74
C ALA A 32 7.12 -1.76 1.77
N PHE A 33 7.39 -1.67 0.47
CA PHE A 33 6.53 -2.22 -0.60
C PHE A 33 7.39 -2.74 -1.76
N TRP A 34 6.80 -3.53 -2.65
CA TRP A 34 7.46 -4.07 -3.84
C TRP A 34 6.67 -3.68 -5.07
N ASP A 35 7.36 -3.27 -6.13
CA ASP A 35 6.77 -2.97 -7.45
C ASP A 35 6.90 -4.15 -8.43
N PHE A 36 7.74 -5.13 -8.12
CA PHE A 36 7.99 -6.33 -8.93
C PHE A 36 8.58 -6.03 -10.31
N SER A 37 9.45 -5.02 -10.40
CA SER A 37 10.08 -4.63 -11.67
C SER A 37 11.29 -5.47 -12.07
N GLU A 38 11.85 -6.28 -11.16
CA GLU A 38 13.03 -7.10 -11.43
C GLU A 38 12.74 -8.35 -12.26
N GLU A 39 13.76 -8.88 -12.95
CA GLU A 39 13.62 -10.02 -13.85
C GLU A 39 13.44 -11.35 -13.09
N ILE A 40 12.86 -12.36 -13.75
CA ILE A 40 12.71 -13.70 -13.17
C ILE A 40 14.06 -14.25 -12.65
N GLY A 41 14.08 -14.79 -11.43
CA GLY A 41 15.30 -15.26 -10.77
C GLY A 41 16.03 -14.20 -9.94
N GLU A 42 15.70 -12.91 -10.12
CA GLU A 42 16.30 -11.84 -9.33
C GLU A 42 15.54 -11.59 -8.02
N PRO A 43 16.22 -11.31 -6.89
CA PRO A 43 15.54 -10.90 -5.68
C PRO A 43 14.74 -9.60 -5.87
N ARG A 44 13.45 -9.59 -5.50
CA ARG A 44 12.62 -8.37 -5.55
C ARG A 44 12.99 -7.45 -4.41
N LYS A 45 13.46 -6.25 -4.68
CA LYS A 45 13.93 -5.30 -3.68
C LYS A 45 12.78 -4.43 -3.22
N SER A 46 12.61 -4.31 -1.91
CA SER A 46 11.61 -3.41 -1.37
C SER A 46 12.02 -1.96 -1.57
N LYS A 47 11.02 -1.11 -1.83
CA LYS A 47 11.08 0.33 -1.76
C LYS A 47 10.44 0.81 -0.46
N SER A 48 10.83 2.00 -0.01
CA SER A 48 10.32 2.60 1.23
C SER A 48 10.40 4.12 1.14
N PHE A 49 9.43 4.81 1.75
CA PHE A 49 9.42 6.27 1.85
C PHE A 49 10.15 6.80 3.11
N LYS A 50 10.51 5.92 4.05
CA LYS A 50 10.98 6.31 5.39
C LYS A 50 12.39 5.85 5.73
N THR A 51 12.75 4.64 5.32
CA THR A 51 14.03 4.02 5.60
C THR A 51 14.78 3.70 4.31
N ALA A 52 16.11 3.79 4.36
CA ALA A 52 17.01 3.33 3.31
C ALA A 52 17.23 1.80 3.34
N LYS A 53 16.73 1.12 4.38
CA LYS A 53 16.78 -0.33 4.49
C LYS A 53 15.89 -0.95 3.42
N SER A 54 16.44 -1.94 2.71
CA SER A 54 15.72 -2.70 1.69
C SER A 54 15.66 -4.17 2.08
N TYR A 55 14.55 -4.80 1.75
CA TYR A 55 14.24 -6.19 2.01
C TYR A 55 14.09 -6.92 0.68
N SER A 56 14.74 -8.08 0.57
CA SER A 56 14.70 -8.89 -0.65
C SER A 56 13.70 -10.02 -0.51
N LEU A 57 12.69 -10.04 -1.40
CA LEU A 57 11.87 -11.22 -1.61
C LEU A 57 12.62 -12.17 -2.55
N LEU A 58 12.79 -13.41 -2.09
CA LEU A 58 13.37 -14.50 -2.84
C LEU A 58 12.28 -15.40 -3.40
N GLU A 59 12.55 -16.03 -4.53
CA GLU A 59 11.62 -16.93 -5.21
C GLU A 59 11.76 -18.37 -4.68
N GLY A 60 10.63 -18.97 -4.33
CA GLY A 60 10.50 -20.36 -3.94
C GLY A 60 9.80 -21.18 -5.02
N ASN A 61 10.28 -22.41 -5.22
CA ASN A 61 9.74 -23.37 -6.18
C ASN A 61 9.82 -22.95 -7.66
N GLY A 62 10.90 -22.23 -8.01
CA GLY A 62 11.17 -21.75 -9.35
C GLY A 62 10.86 -20.26 -9.52
N GLY A 63 11.19 -19.73 -10.70
CA GLY A 63 11.12 -18.30 -10.93
C GLY A 63 9.71 -17.74 -11.11
N ILE A 64 9.49 -16.51 -10.66
CA ILE A 64 8.19 -15.83 -10.69
C ILE A 64 8.26 -14.70 -11.73
N PRO A 65 7.59 -14.84 -12.90
CA PRO A 65 7.65 -13.85 -13.94
C PRO A 65 6.94 -12.55 -13.56
N MET A 66 7.45 -11.45 -14.10
CA MET A 66 6.81 -10.14 -14.05
C MET A 66 5.80 -9.99 -15.19
N ALA A 67 4.69 -9.31 -14.93
CA ALA A 67 3.74 -8.85 -15.93
C ALA A 67 3.72 -7.32 -16.01
N ASN A 68 3.61 -6.79 -17.23
CA ASN A 68 3.49 -5.35 -17.52
C ASN A 68 2.05 -4.85 -17.25
N GLU A 69 1.57 -5.15 -16.06
CA GLU A 69 0.32 -4.67 -15.50
C GLU A 69 0.49 -4.48 -14.00
N GLY A 70 -0.19 -3.52 -13.40
CA GLY A 70 -0.15 -3.35 -11.95
C GLY A 70 -0.36 -1.91 -11.51
N PRO A 71 -0.64 -1.69 -10.21
CA PRO A 71 -0.94 -0.37 -9.68
C PRO A 71 0.31 0.49 -9.43
N ILE A 72 1.49 -0.12 -9.32
CA ILE A 72 2.75 0.53 -8.97
C ILE A 72 3.72 0.32 -10.12
N GLU A 73 4.19 1.41 -10.75
CA GLU A 73 5.09 1.41 -11.92
C GLU A 73 4.61 0.58 -13.14
N GLY A 74 3.35 0.14 -13.15
CA GLY A 74 2.80 -0.70 -14.22
C GLY A 74 3.30 -2.15 -14.21
N THR A 75 3.81 -2.64 -13.08
CA THR A 75 4.35 -4.00 -12.94
C THR A 75 3.70 -4.80 -11.81
N SER A 76 3.66 -6.13 -11.98
CA SER A 76 3.15 -7.09 -11.01
C SER A 76 3.85 -8.45 -11.15
N ALA A 77 3.70 -9.31 -10.14
CA ALA A 77 4.23 -10.67 -10.17
C ALA A 77 3.11 -11.68 -10.47
N VAL A 78 3.38 -12.63 -11.37
CA VAL A 78 2.45 -13.71 -11.72
C VAL A 78 2.79 -14.96 -10.90
N ILE A 79 2.01 -15.21 -9.86
CA ILE A 79 2.22 -16.34 -8.95
C ILE A 79 1.29 -17.49 -9.34
N GLU A 80 1.87 -18.55 -9.88
CA GLU A 80 1.18 -19.77 -10.31
C GLU A 80 1.98 -21.02 -9.90
N ASN A 81 1.38 -22.21 -10.06
CA ASN A 81 2.08 -23.50 -9.96
C ASN A 81 2.88 -23.68 -8.66
N GLU A 82 2.26 -23.36 -7.52
CA GLU A 82 2.88 -23.51 -6.20
C GLU A 82 4.18 -22.71 -6.05
N ARG A 83 4.36 -21.61 -6.76
CA ARG A 83 5.46 -20.68 -6.53
C ARG A 83 5.11 -19.71 -5.42
N TRP A 84 6.11 -19.20 -4.71
CA TRP A 84 5.90 -18.21 -3.66
C TRP A 84 7.11 -17.30 -3.50
N PHE A 85 6.89 -16.13 -2.90
CA PHE A 85 7.98 -15.31 -2.40
C PHE A 85 8.23 -15.60 -0.92
N PHE A 86 9.47 -15.47 -0.49
CA PHE A 86 9.83 -15.55 0.93
C PHE A 86 10.98 -14.60 1.28
N ILE A 87 11.06 -14.26 2.57
CA ILE A 87 12.22 -13.57 3.15
C ILE A 87 12.76 -14.51 4.25
N PRO A 88 14.06 -14.85 4.25
CA PRO A 88 14.66 -15.60 5.34
C PRO A 88 14.41 -14.91 6.69
N ARG A 89 14.12 -15.70 7.74
CA ARG A 89 13.72 -15.17 9.06
C ARG A 89 14.74 -14.18 9.62
N ASP A 90 16.03 -14.52 9.50
CA ASP A 90 17.14 -13.71 10.01
C ASP A 90 17.29 -12.37 9.25
N SER A 91 16.64 -12.24 8.09
CA SER A 91 16.64 -11.05 7.24
C SER A 91 15.37 -10.20 7.35
N LEU A 92 14.38 -10.59 8.18
CA LEU A 92 13.10 -9.87 8.30
C LEU A 92 13.23 -8.48 8.92
N GLY A 93 14.14 -8.29 9.88
CA GLY A 93 14.35 -7.00 10.54
C GLY A 93 13.04 -6.37 11.05
N ASP A 94 12.69 -5.19 10.52
CA ASP A 94 11.52 -4.41 10.96
C ASP A 94 10.22 -4.94 10.35
N LEU A 95 10.29 -5.85 9.36
CA LEU A 95 9.13 -6.57 8.82
C LEU A 95 8.70 -7.72 9.72
N ASN A 96 9.43 -7.99 10.81
CA ASN A 96 9.09 -9.07 11.72
C ASN A 96 7.82 -8.74 12.52
N ILE A 97 6.68 -9.11 11.95
CA ILE A 97 5.36 -9.00 12.57
C ILE A 97 5.06 -10.17 13.53
N PHE A 98 6.03 -10.59 14.33
CA PHE A 98 5.85 -11.64 15.34
C PHE A 98 6.15 -11.09 16.74
N GLY A 99 5.24 -11.27 17.69
CA GLY A 99 5.40 -10.76 19.06
C GLY A 99 4.07 -10.47 19.76
N LYS A 100 4.15 -10.07 21.03
CA LYS A 100 3.00 -9.83 21.92
C LYS A 100 2.29 -8.50 21.64
N ASP A 101 2.93 -7.58 20.94
CA ASP A 101 2.44 -6.19 20.77
C ASP A 101 2.23 -5.82 19.29
N LEU A 102 1.61 -6.74 18.53
CA LEU A 102 1.29 -6.48 17.13
C LEU A 102 -0.07 -5.80 17.01
N GLU A 103 -0.07 -4.65 16.36
CA GLU A 103 -1.26 -3.96 15.89
C GLU A 103 -1.31 -4.09 14.36
N TYR A 104 -2.37 -4.72 13.85
CA TYR A 104 -2.64 -4.78 12.42
C TYR A 104 -3.69 -3.73 12.06
N LEU A 105 -3.42 -2.95 11.00
CA LEU A 105 -4.39 -2.06 10.39
C LEU A 105 -4.98 -2.75 9.16
N PHE A 106 -6.21 -3.25 9.28
CA PHE A 106 -7.01 -3.60 8.10
C PHE A 106 -7.68 -2.33 7.56
N GLN A 107 -7.95 -2.30 6.25
CA GLN A 107 -8.45 -1.13 5.50
C GLN A 107 -9.72 -0.45 6.04
N ASN A 108 -10.32 -0.96 7.12
CA ASN A 108 -11.52 -0.43 7.78
C ASN A 108 -11.28 0.11 9.20
N GLY A 109 -10.04 0.44 9.58
CA GLY A 109 -9.75 1.11 10.87
C GLY A 109 -9.94 0.23 12.12
N LEU A 110 -10.02 -1.09 11.93
CA LEU A 110 -10.14 -2.05 13.02
C LEU A 110 -8.74 -2.47 13.49
N PHE A 111 -8.34 -1.94 14.65
CA PHE A 111 -7.11 -2.32 15.32
C PHE A 111 -7.34 -3.63 16.07
N VAL A 112 -6.70 -4.71 15.62
CA VAL A 112 -6.67 -5.96 16.37
C VAL A 112 -5.37 -6.02 17.16
N LYS A 113 -5.49 -5.96 18.49
CA LYS A 113 -4.38 -6.25 19.42
C LYS A 113 -4.35 -7.74 19.71
N SER A 114 -3.20 -8.36 19.54
CA SER A 114 -2.98 -9.73 19.99
C SER A 114 -2.93 -9.77 21.52
N SER A 115 -3.99 -10.25 22.17
CA SER A 115 -4.01 -10.53 23.60
C SER A 115 -3.94 -12.04 23.81
N LYS A 116 -2.93 -12.50 24.56
CA LYS A 116 -2.97 -13.82 25.22
C LYS A 116 -3.53 -13.64 26.62
#